data_AF-A0A6V7J5M3-F1
#
_entry.id   AF-A0A6V7J5M3-F1
#
_cell.length_a   1.000
_cell.length_b   1.000
_cell.length_c   1.000
_cell.angle_alpha   90.00
_cell.angle_beta   90.00
_cell.angle_gamma   90.00
#
_symmetry.space_group_name_H-M   'P 1'
#
loop_
_entity.id
_entity.type
_entity.pdbx_description
1 polymer ?
#
loop_
_entity_poly.entity_id
_entity_poly.type
_entity_poly.pdbx_seq_one_letter_code
_entity_poly.pdbx_strand_id
1 'polypeptide(L)'
;SPDIGVNWPPVDPNSESLQYLVISEPDALRVEQNANFGQKKLWDSIGFNENRQKIARSSTSHPMLHVAFVFIYPLLISLHIFI
;
A
#
# COMPACT_ATOMS: atom_id res chain seq x y z
N SER A 1 7.76 21.72 15.33
CA SER A 1 6.31 21.68 15.08
C SER A 1 5.76 23.09 15.17
N PRO A 2 4.68 23.43 14.43
CA PRO A 2 3.99 24.71 14.61
C PRO A 2 3.53 24.87 16.06
N ASP A 3 3.67 26.08 16.60
CA ASP A 3 3.16 26.42 17.92
C ASP A 3 1.65 26.72 17.80
N ILE A 4 0.85 25.80 18.32
CA ILE A 4 -0.61 25.84 18.28
C ILE A 4 -1.22 26.05 19.68
N GLY A 5 -0.41 26.45 20.68
CA GLY A 5 -0.85 26.65 22.06
C GLY A 5 -1.19 25.37 22.83
N VAL A 6 -1.04 24.19 22.21
CA VAL A 6 -1.23 22.87 22.83
C VAL A 6 -0.09 21.93 22.45
N ASN A 7 0.31 21.08 23.39
CA ASN A 7 1.32 20.05 23.13
C ASN A 7 0.69 18.88 22.36
N TRP A 8 0.93 18.83 21.05
CA TRP A 8 0.50 17.73 20.18
C TRP A 8 1.71 16.92 19.71
N PRO A 9 2.04 15.80 20.38
CA PRO A 9 3.21 15.00 20.04
C PRO A 9 3.01 14.21 18.73
N PRO A 10 4.10 13.79 18.07
CA PRO A 10 4.03 12.83 16.96
C PRO A 10 3.38 11.52 17.38
N VAL A 11 2.78 10.82 16.41
CA VAL A 11 2.20 9.49 16.63
C VAL A 11 3.29 8.49 17.02
N ASP A 12 3.08 7.79 18.13
CA ASP A 12 3.92 6.67 18.57
C ASP A 12 3.28 5.35 18.11
N PRO A 13 3.93 4.58 17.21
CA PRO A 13 3.40 3.30 16.74
C PRO A 13 3.35 2.20 17.82
N ASN A 14 4.06 2.38 18.94
CA ASN A 14 4.05 1.42 20.05
C ASN A 14 2.99 1.75 21.11
N SER A 15 2.33 2.91 21.02
CA SER A 15 1.28 3.31 21.94
C SER A 15 -0.03 2.56 21.64
N GLU A 16 -0.68 2.05 22.68
CA GLU A 16 -2.01 1.43 22.57
C GLU A 16 -3.11 2.45 22.29
N SER A 17 -2.87 3.74 22.56
CA SER A 17 -3.83 4.82 22.35
C SER A 17 -3.33 5.83 21.33
N LEU A 18 -4.25 6.28 20.47
CA LEU A 18 -3.97 7.36 19.54
C LEU A 18 -4.19 8.69 20.27
N GLN A 19 -3.17 9.54 20.30
CA GLN A 19 -3.28 10.94 20.67
C GLN A 19 -3.64 11.77 19.44
N TYR A 20 -4.71 12.54 19.48
CA TYR A 20 -5.20 13.31 18.34
C TYR A 20 -5.65 14.72 18.76
N LEU A 21 -5.50 15.66 17.84
CA LEU A 21 -5.96 17.03 18.01
C LEU A 21 -7.46 17.11 17.71
N VAL A 22 -8.23 17.61 18.67
CA VAL A 22 -9.63 17.97 18.51
C VAL A 22 -9.73 19.45 18.23
N ILE A 23 -10.40 19.78 17.14
CA ILE A 23 -10.72 21.15 16.71
C ILE A 23 -12.23 21.28 16.81
N SER A 24 -12.73 21.80 17.93
CA SER A 24 -14.18 21.97 18.14
C SER A 24 -14.66 23.35 17.73
N GLU A 25 -13.81 24.37 17.86
CA GLU A 25 -14.07 25.77 17.52
C GLU A 25 -12.74 26.43 17.08
N PRO A 26 -12.75 27.62 16.44
CA PRO A 26 -11.55 28.28 15.93
C PRO A 26 -10.42 28.43 16.96
N ASP A 27 -10.78 28.71 18.21
CA ASP A 27 -9.83 28.92 19.32
C ASP A 27 -9.83 27.75 20.32
N ALA A 28 -10.61 26.70 20.06
CA ALA A 28 -10.74 25.53 20.93
C ALA A 28 -9.97 24.34 20.35
N LEU A 29 -8.66 24.36 20.59
CA LEU A 29 -7.76 23.25 20.33
C LEU A 29 -7.52 22.47 21.61
N ARG A 30 -7.62 21.14 21.55
CA ARG A 30 -7.26 20.26 22.66
C ARG A 30 -6.76 18.92 22.16
N VAL A 31 -5.87 18.29 22.91
CA VAL A 31 -5.42 16.93 22.62
C VAL A 31 -6.23 15.95 23.43
N GLU A 32 -6.77 14.94 22.75
CA GLU A 32 -7.43 13.80 23.37
C GLU A 32 -6.64 12.51 23.08
N GLN A 33 -6.94 11.46 23.84
CA GLN A 33 -6.42 10.12 23.61
C GLN A 33 -7.53 9.07 23.65
N ASN A 34 -7.47 8.10 22.74
CA ASN A 34 -8.43 7.00 22.71
C ASN A 34 -7.79 5.70 22.20
N ALA A 35 -7.90 4.62 22.98
CA ALA A 35 -7.43 3.27 22.62
C ALA A 35 -8.35 2.55 21.61
N ASN A 36 -9.58 3.02 21.44
CA ASN A 36 -10.55 2.51 20.48
C ASN A 36 -11.00 3.59 19.49
N PHE A 37 -10.08 4.47 19.10
CA PHE A 37 -10.34 5.47 18.07
C PHE A 37 -10.86 4.81 16.79
N GLY A 38 -11.92 5.36 16.19
CA GLY A 38 -12.52 4.80 14.97
C GLY A 38 -13.08 3.39 15.12
N GLN A 39 -13.40 2.94 16.34
CA GLN A 39 -13.85 1.57 16.63
C GLN A 39 -12.83 0.49 16.23
N LYS A 40 -11.53 0.78 16.39
CA LYS A 40 -10.43 -0.15 16.08
C LYS A 40 -10.70 -1.58 16.56
N LYS A 41 -11.19 -1.78 17.78
CA LYS A 41 -11.50 -3.11 18.35
C LYS A 41 -12.52 -3.89 17.51
N LEU A 42 -13.53 -3.21 16.98
CA LEU A 42 -14.52 -3.82 16.11
C LEU A 42 -13.89 -4.25 14.78
N TRP A 43 -13.11 -3.37 14.16
CA TRP A 43 -12.44 -3.66 12.89
C TRP A 43 -11.37 -4.76 13.01
N ASP A 44 -10.65 -4.81 14.12
CA ASP A 44 -9.72 -5.90 14.44
C ASP A 44 -10.47 -7.24 14.60
N SER A 45 -11.67 -7.23 15.19
CA SER A 45 -12.46 -8.44 15.44
C SER A 45 -12.99 -9.12 14.16
N ILE A 46 -13.22 -8.35 13.09
CA ILE A 46 -13.78 -8.89 11.84
C ILE A 46 -12.70 -9.46 10.90
N GLY A 47 -11.41 -9.39 11.27
CA GLY A 47 -10.30 -9.92 10.48
C GLY A 47 -10.20 -9.30 9.09
N PHE A 48 -10.58 -8.01 8.96
CA PHE A 48 -10.52 -7.28 7.69
C PHE A 48 -9.07 -7.17 7.23
N ASN A 49 -8.74 -7.89 6.15
CA ASN A 49 -7.43 -7.85 5.53
C ASN A 49 -7.55 -7.23 4.14
N GLU A 50 -7.35 -5.91 4.07
CA GLU A 50 -7.38 -5.12 2.83
C GLU A 50 -6.36 -5.62 1.79
N ASN A 51 -5.27 -6.25 2.24
CA ASN A 51 -4.12 -6.61 1.41
C ASN A 51 -4.19 -8.00 0.76
N ARG A 52 -5.35 -8.69 0.76
CA ARG A 52 -5.46 -10.05 0.21
C ARG A 52 -5.17 -10.19 -1.30
N GLN A 53 -5.08 -9.10 -2.07
CA GLN A 53 -4.88 -9.17 -3.52
C GLN A 53 -3.46 -8.84 -4.03
N LYS A 54 -2.43 -8.74 -3.19
CA LYS A 54 -1.06 -8.47 -3.71
C LYS A 54 -0.37 -9.68 -4.35
N ILE A 55 -0.84 -10.91 -4.11
CA ILE A 55 -0.19 -12.15 -4.61
C ILE A 55 -0.72 -12.57 -5.99
N ALA A 56 -1.88 -12.08 -6.45
CA ALA A 56 -2.45 -12.47 -7.73
C ALA A 56 -1.78 -11.84 -8.98
N ARG A 57 -0.74 -10.99 -8.80
CA ARG A 57 -0.04 -10.32 -9.92
C ARG A 57 1.47 -10.52 -9.99
N SER A 58 2.11 -11.24 -9.06
CA SER A 58 3.56 -11.45 -9.09
C SER A 58 4.02 -12.83 -9.58
N SER A 59 3.09 -13.74 -9.90
CA SER A 59 3.42 -15.07 -10.44
C SER A 59 3.02 -15.22 -11.90
N THR A 60 3.51 -14.31 -12.74
CA THR A 60 3.70 -14.56 -14.18
C THR A 60 5.06 -14.00 -14.59
N SER A 61 6.12 -14.44 -13.92
CA SER A 61 7.42 -14.54 -14.56
C SER A 61 7.22 -15.41 -15.80
N HIS A 62 7.39 -14.85 -16.98
CA HIS A 62 7.29 -15.57 -18.25
C HIS A 62 8.49 -16.53 -18.42
N PRO A 63 8.32 -17.87 -18.48
CA PRO A 63 9.27 -18.74 -19.15
C PRO A 63 8.77 -19.06 -20.57
N MET A 64 8.41 -18.04 -21.38
CA MET A 64 7.89 -18.32 -22.73
C MET A 64 8.12 -17.22 -23.76
N LEU A 65 9.20 -16.42 -23.65
CA LEU A 65 9.62 -15.53 -24.73
C LEU A 65 11.03 -15.83 -25.28
N HIS A 66 11.81 -16.69 -24.62
CA HIS A 66 13.12 -17.12 -25.13
C HIS A 66 13.04 -18.22 -26.20
N VAL A 67 11.94 -18.98 -26.28
CA VAL A 67 11.82 -20.09 -27.26
C VAL A 67 11.33 -19.59 -28.62
N ALA A 68 10.54 -18.52 -28.68
CA ALA A 68 9.99 -18.03 -29.96
C ALA A 68 11.04 -17.33 -30.85
N PHE A 69 12.10 -16.74 -30.29
CA PHE A 69 13.09 -16.01 -31.09
C PHE A 69 14.09 -16.92 -31.83
N VAL A 70 14.29 -18.16 -31.40
CA VAL A 70 15.28 -19.07 -32.01
C VAL A 70 14.71 -19.86 -33.18
N PHE A 71 13.39 -20.08 -33.27
CA PHE A 71 12.80 -20.92 -34.31
C PHE A 71 12.14 -20.18 -35.49
N ILE A 72 11.94 -18.86 -35.39
CA ILE A 72 11.24 -18.11 -36.47
C ILE A 72 12.23 -17.32 -37.35
N TYR A 73 13.41 -16.95 -36.85
CA TYR A 73 14.38 -16.15 -37.61
C TYR A 73 15.20 -16.88 -38.69
N PRO A 74 15.51 -18.19 -38.62
CA PRO A 74 16.25 -18.84 -39.72
C PRO A 74 15.36 -19.23 -40.92
N LEU A 75 14.03 -19.15 -40.81
CA LEU A 75 13.11 -19.50 -41.90
C LEU A 75 12.78 -18.34 -42.84
N LEU A 76 13.07 -17.10 -42.45
CA LEU A 76 12.87 -15.90 -43.30
C LEU A 76 14.09 -15.55 -44.16
N ILE A 77 15.29 -16.00 -43.80
CA ILE A 77 16.51 -15.73 -44.59
C ILE A 77 16.63 -16.69 -45.79
N SER A 78 16.00 -17.86 -45.75
CA SER A 78 16.09 -18.84 -46.84
C SER A 78 15.18 -18.55 -48.04
N LEU A 79 14.21 -17.62 -47.92
CA LEU A 79 13.27 -17.28 -49.01
C LEU A 79 13.69 -16.02 -49.81
N HIS A 80 14.77 -15.33 -49.44
CA HIS A 80 15.27 -14.15 -50.17
C HIS A 80 16.57 -14.39 -50.97
N ILE A 81 17.08 -15.62 -51.02
CA ILE A 81 18.28 -15.98 -51.81
C ILE A 81 17.91 -16.75 -53.10
N PHE A 82 16.61 -16.97 -53.37
CA PHE A 82 16.13 -17.74 -54.54
C PHE A 82 15.16 -16.98 -55.47
N ILE A 83 15.24 -15.65 -55.52
CA ILE A 83 14.66 -14.83 -56.61
C ILE A 83 15.74 -13.89 -57.15
#